data_AF-A0A0G1D8R4-F1
#
_entry.id   AF-A0A0G1D8R4-F1
#
_cell.length_a   1.000
_cell.length_b   1.000
_cell.length_c   1.000
_cell.angle_alpha   90.00
_cell.angle_beta   90.00
_cell.angle_gamma   90.00
#
_symmetry.space_group_name_H-M   'P 1'
#
loop_
_entity.id
_entity.type
_entity.pdbx_description
1 polymer ?
#
loop_
_entity_poly.entity_id
_entity_poly.type
_entity_poly.pdbx_seq_one_letter_code
_entity_poly.pdbx_strand_id
1 'polypeptide(L)'
;MTEKIKGIKLNMSQIFLDTGKVVPVTVIGKIDEDLTSDMENKYVKIVGVSKGKGFAGVMKRWHFSGGPATGGQSTKPRAPGSIGSQTPGRVRKGKKMAGRMGGERVTIKGLKIVKVMPEQNQLMVSGPVPGARNSKITIELK
;
A
#
# COMPACT_ATOMS: atom_id res chain seq x y z
N MET A 1 9.13 -8.12 22.96
CA MET A 1 9.79 -7.70 21.70
C MET A 1 8.84 -8.04 20.56
N THR A 2 8.71 -7.19 19.54
CA THR A 2 7.88 -7.46 18.36
C THR A 2 8.68 -8.37 17.43
N GLU A 3 8.22 -9.58 17.18
CA GLU A 3 8.86 -10.51 16.22
C GLU A 3 8.73 -9.95 14.80
N LYS A 4 9.82 -9.99 14.04
CA LYS A 4 9.93 -9.38 12.71
C LYS A 4 10.35 -10.42 11.68
N ILE A 5 9.36 -10.89 10.94
CA ILE A 5 9.55 -11.87 9.88
C ILE A 5 9.75 -11.13 8.55
N LYS A 6 10.74 -11.54 7.77
CA LYS A 6 10.92 -11.05 6.39
C LYS A 6 10.34 -12.04 5.40
N GLY A 7 9.81 -11.51 4.30
CA GLY A 7 9.28 -12.33 3.22
C GLY A 7 9.15 -11.58 1.91
N ILE A 8 8.70 -12.27 0.87
CA ILE A 8 8.49 -11.74 -0.47
C ILE A 8 7.01 -11.85 -0.84
N LYS A 9 6.43 -10.74 -1.31
CA LYS A 9 5.07 -10.72 -1.86
C LYS A 9 5.05 -11.49 -3.18
N LEU A 10 4.31 -12.60 -3.26
CA LEU A 10 4.20 -13.39 -4.49
C LEU A 10 3.05 -12.91 -5.37
N ASN A 11 1.82 -13.23 -5.01
CA ASN A 11 0.63 -12.92 -5.81
C ASN A 11 -0.59 -12.68 -4.91
N MET A 12 -1.62 -12.09 -5.51
CA MET A 12 -2.94 -11.98 -4.89
C MET A 12 -3.79 -13.13 -5.42
N SER A 13 -4.38 -13.90 -4.50
CA SER A 13 -5.30 -14.98 -4.79
C SER A 13 -6.58 -14.80 -3.96
N GLN A 14 -7.49 -15.76 -4.04
CA GLN A 14 -8.74 -15.73 -3.29
C GLN A 14 -8.98 -17.11 -2.70
N ILE A 15 -9.49 -17.15 -1.47
CA ILE A 15 -9.94 -18.37 -0.80
C ILE A 15 -11.46 -18.39 -0.86
N PHE A 16 -12.00 -19.50 -1.31
CA PHE A 16 -13.43 -19.80 -1.26
C PHE A 16 -13.71 -20.55 0.03
N LEU A 17 -14.55 -19.97 0.89
CA LEU A 17 -15.02 -20.64 2.09
C LEU A 17 -16.30 -21.41 1.77
N ASP A 18 -16.56 -22.50 2.50
CA ASP A 18 -17.78 -23.33 2.35
C ASP A 18 -19.07 -22.53 2.61
N THR A 19 -18.95 -21.40 3.30
CA THR A 19 -20.03 -20.42 3.54
C THR A 19 -20.40 -19.59 2.29
N GLY A 20 -19.76 -19.82 1.14
CA GLY A 20 -19.93 -19.05 -0.10
C GLY A 20 -19.21 -17.69 -0.09
N LYS A 21 -18.51 -17.34 0.99
CA LYS A 21 -17.75 -16.08 1.10
C LYS A 21 -16.37 -16.21 0.42
N VAL A 22 -16.02 -15.21 -0.40
CA VAL A 22 -14.72 -15.10 -1.06
C VAL A 22 -13.84 -14.13 -0.28
N VAL A 23 -12.69 -14.60 0.21
CA VAL A 23 -11.71 -13.76 0.92
C VAL A 23 -10.52 -13.49 0.01
N PRO A 24 -10.25 -12.23 -0.37
CA PRO A 24 -9.04 -11.89 -1.11
C PRO A 24 -7.83 -12.01 -0.18
N VAL A 25 -6.85 -12.80 -0.59
CA VAL A 25 -5.63 -13.06 0.17
C VAL A 25 -4.40 -12.72 -0.65
N THR A 26 -3.38 -12.21 0.01
CA THR A 26 -2.05 -12.08 -0.58
C THR A 26 -1.17 -13.22 -0.06
N VAL A 27 -0.55 -13.94 -0.99
CA VAL A 27 0.45 -14.96 -0.68
C VAL A 27 1.82 -14.30 -0.51
N ILE A 28 2.41 -14.56 0.65
CA ILE A 28 3.77 -14.17 1.01
C ILE A 28 4.58 -15.46 1.06
N GLY A 29 5.72 -15.51 0.37
CA GLY A 29 6.60 -16.68 0.39
C GLY A 29 8.06 -16.28 0.53
N LYS A 30 8.95 -17.27 0.53
CA LYS A 30 10.39 -17.09 0.80
C LYS A 30 10.59 -16.37 2.12
N ILE A 31 10.10 -17.01 3.18
CA ILE A 31 10.17 -16.50 4.54
C ILE A 31 11.47 -17.01 5.18
N ASP A 32 12.15 -16.13 5.91
CA ASP A 32 13.48 -16.40 6.48
C ASP A 32 13.43 -17.21 7.80
N GLU A 33 12.27 -17.29 8.46
CA GLU A 33 12.06 -17.96 9.76
C GLU A 33 11.04 -19.11 9.62
N ASP A 34 11.15 -20.13 10.47
CA ASP A 34 10.23 -21.26 10.48
C ASP A 34 8.82 -20.82 10.88
N LEU A 35 7.82 -21.13 10.04
CA LEU A 35 6.44 -20.78 10.33
C LEU A 35 5.79 -21.82 11.24
N THR A 36 5.34 -21.39 12.40
CA THR A 36 4.48 -22.20 13.29
C THR A 36 3.01 -22.03 12.93
N SER A 37 2.23 -23.10 13.01
CA SER A 37 0.76 -23.09 12.83
C SER A 37 0.04 -22.16 13.80
N ASP A 38 0.63 -21.87 14.95
CA ASP A 38 0.07 -21.00 16.00
C ASP A 38 -0.05 -19.52 15.57
N MET A 39 0.45 -19.17 14.39
CA MET A 39 0.33 -17.84 13.81
C MET A 39 -1.01 -17.62 13.10
N GLU A 40 -1.78 -18.68 12.84
CA GLU A 40 -3.08 -18.57 12.21
C GLU A 40 -4.04 -17.70 13.01
N ASN A 41 -4.92 -16.98 12.31
CA ASN A 41 -5.88 -16.05 12.87
C ASN A 41 -5.32 -14.84 13.65
N LYS A 42 -4.00 -14.68 13.79
CA LYS A 42 -3.39 -13.50 14.41
C LYS A 42 -3.45 -12.27 13.51
N TYR A 43 -3.45 -11.10 14.15
CA TYR A 43 -3.35 -9.81 13.48
C TYR A 43 -1.90 -9.38 13.36
N VAL A 44 -1.52 -8.98 12.16
CA VAL A 44 -0.17 -8.54 11.83
C VAL A 44 -0.15 -7.13 11.28
N LYS A 45 1.02 -6.51 11.42
CA LYS A 45 1.37 -5.25 10.79
C LYS A 45 2.36 -5.55 9.68
N ILE A 46 2.04 -5.16 8.45
CA ILE A 46 2.90 -5.39 7.29
C ILE A 46 3.54 -4.08 6.88
N VAL A 47 4.86 -4.11 6.72
CA VAL A 47 5.66 -3.00 6.28
C VAL A 47 6.34 -3.34 4.96
N GLY A 48 6.25 -2.43 3.99
CA GLY A 48 6.89 -2.62 2.69
C GLY A 48 7.03 -1.31 1.94
N VAL A 49 7.70 -1.37 0.79
CA VAL A 49 7.83 -0.22 -0.10
C VAL A 49 6.66 -0.22 -1.08
N SER A 50 5.89 0.86 -1.10
CA SER A 50 4.76 1.01 -2.02
C SER A 50 5.20 1.00 -3.49
N LYS A 51 4.33 0.55 -4.39
CA LYS A 51 4.62 0.55 -5.84
C LYS A 51 4.87 1.97 -6.32
N GLY A 52 6.04 2.21 -6.90
CA GLY A 52 6.40 3.51 -7.50
C GLY A 52 5.51 3.85 -8.68
N LYS A 53 5.11 5.13 -8.78
CA LYS A 53 4.30 5.67 -9.88
C LYS A 53 5.00 6.82 -10.62
N GLY A 54 6.29 7.06 -10.35
CA GLY A 54 7.08 8.13 -10.95
C GLY A 54 6.67 9.53 -10.48
N PHE A 55 6.90 10.54 -11.31
CA PHE A 55 6.37 11.89 -11.10
C PHE A 55 4.87 11.92 -11.41
N ALA A 56 4.07 12.39 -10.46
CA ALA A 56 2.63 12.50 -10.59
C ALA A 56 2.16 13.93 -10.36
N GLY A 57 1.23 14.38 -11.21
CA GLY A 57 0.51 15.64 -11.03
C GLY A 57 -0.41 15.63 -9.81
N VAL A 58 -0.93 16.81 -9.44
CA VAL A 58 -1.70 17.01 -8.19
C VAL A 58 -2.98 16.18 -8.11
N MET A 59 -3.68 15.97 -9.23
CA MET A 59 -4.88 15.14 -9.25
C MET A 59 -4.57 13.68 -8.89
N LYS A 60 -3.56 13.09 -9.53
CA LYS A 60 -3.18 11.68 -9.29
C LYS A 60 -2.52 11.48 -7.92
N ARG A 61 -1.73 12.45 -7.46
CA ARG A 61 -0.97 12.36 -6.20
C ARG A 61 -1.82 12.67 -4.97
N TRP A 62 -2.72 13.65 -5.06
CA TRP A 62 -3.45 14.22 -3.92
C TRP A 62 -4.97 14.22 -4.08
N HIS A 63 -5.51 13.62 -5.14
CA HIS A 63 -6.95 13.55 -5.41
C HIS A 63 -7.64 14.91 -5.54
N PHE A 64 -6.95 15.91 -6.10
CA PHE A 64 -7.56 17.20 -6.42
C PHE A 64 -8.58 17.06 -7.55
N SER A 65 -9.67 17.80 -7.50
CA SER A 65 -10.75 17.76 -8.50
C SER A 65 -10.36 18.29 -9.89
N GLY A 66 -9.31 19.13 -9.96
CA GLY A 66 -8.93 19.81 -11.20
C GLY A 66 -9.80 21.04 -11.48
N GLY A 67 -9.63 21.62 -12.67
CA GLY A 67 -10.48 22.67 -13.21
C GLY A 67 -11.53 22.12 -14.18
N PRO A 68 -12.55 22.92 -14.51
CA PRO A 68 -13.56 22.53 -15.51
C PRO A 68 -12.92 22.32 -16.89
N ALA A 69 -13.55 21.46 -17.70
CA ALA A 69 -13.05 21.16 -19.05
C ALA A 69 -13.36 22.28 -20.07
N THR A 70 -14.45 23.02 -19.87
CA THR A 70 -14.92 24.13 -20.71
C THR A 70 -15.34 25.32 -19.84
N GLY A 71 -15.77 26.44 -20.45
CA GLY A 71 -16.27 27.61 -19.71
C GLY A 71 -15.17 28.55 -19.22
N GLY A 72 -14.28 28.98 -20.12
CA GLY A 72 -13.21 29.95 -19.81
C GLY A 72 -11.92 29.34 -19.27
N GLN A 73 -11.84 28.02 -19.15
CA GLN A 73 -10.57 27.33 -18.87
C GLN A 73 -9.74 27.22 -20.16
N SER A 74 -8.47 27.59 -20.10
CA SER A 74 -7.60 27.67 -21.29
C SER A 74 -6.96 26.32 -21.64
N THR A 75 -5.97 25.85 -20.87
CA THR A 75 -5.19 24.65 -21.25
C THR A 75 -4.87 23.72 -20.09
N LYS A 76 -5.28 24.07 -18.86
CA LYS A 76 -4.72 23.46 -17.64
C LYS A 76 -5.79 22.85 -16.73
N PRO A 77 -6.64 21.93 -17.21
CA PRO A 77 -7.68 21.31 -16.38
C PRO A 77 -7.10 20.45 -15.24
N ARG A 78 -5.85 19.99 -15.36
CA ARG A 78 -5.19 19.13 -14.36
C ARG A 78 -4.16 19.85 -13.48
N ALA A 79 -4.04 21.16 -13.61
CA ALA A 79 -3.11 21.96 -12.83
C ALA A 79 -3.59 22.15 -11.38
N PRO A 80 -2.68 22.44 -10.44
CA PRO A 80 -3.09 22.99 -9.16
C PRO A 80 -3.81 24.33 -9.37
N GLY A 81 -4.85 24.59 -8.57
CA GLY A 81 -5.41 25.93 -8.42
C GLY A 81 -4.45 26.84 -7.65
N SER A 82 -4.97 27.75 -6.83
CA SER A 82 -4.13 28.64 -6.04
C SER A 82 -3.18 27.91 -5.10
N ILE A 83 -1.89 28.26 -5.19
CA ILE A 83 -0.81 27.68 -4.39
C ILE A 83 -0.56 28.42 -3.07
N GLY A 84 -1.14 29.62 -2.88
CA GLY A 84 -0.95 30.45 -1.69
C GLY A 84 -1.66 31.80 -1.76
N SER A 85 -1.61 32.53 -0.65
CA SER A 85 -2.03 33.93 -0.55
C SER A 85 -0.86 34.88 -0.90
N GLN A 86 -1.16 36.15 -1.17
CA GLN A 86 -0.15 37.17 -1.49
C GLN A 86 0.87 37.35 -0.35
N THR A 87 0.39 37.41 0.88
CA THR A 87 1.23 37.40 2.09
C THR A 87 1.03 36.07 2.81
N PRO A 88 2.09 35.31 3.12
CA PRO A 88 3.51 35.55 2.82
C PRO A 88 3.82 35.34 1.32
N GLY A 89 4.76 36.12 0.75
CA GLY A 89 5.20 36.04 -0.65
C GLY A 89 6.02 34.79 -1.01
N ARG A 90 5.69 33.64 -0.42
CA ARG A 90 6.34 32.34 -0.65
C ARG A 90 5.33 31.20 -0.50
N VAL A 91 5.60 30.09 -1.18
CA VAL A 91 4.83 28.85 -0.99
C VAL A 91 5.15 28.24 0.38
N ARG A 92 4.12 27.95 1.19
CA ARG A 92 4.30 27.29 2.50
C ARG A 92 4.88 25.89 2.30
N LYS A 93 5.88 25.51 3.10
CA LYS A 93 6.43 24.14 3.12
C LYS A 93 5.30 23.15 3.43
N GLY A 94 5.30 21.99 2.75
CA GLY A 94 4.24 20.99 2.88
C GLY A 94 2.98 21.27 2.06
N LYS A 95 2.90 22.37 1.30
CA LYS A 95 1.81 22.57 0.33
C LYS A 95 1.82 21.41 -0.68
N LYS A 96 0.65 20.78 -0.84
CA LYS A 96 0.45 19.67 -1.77
C LYS A 96 0.71 20.12 -3.21
N MET A 97 1.78 19.58 -3.80
CA MET A 97 2.22 19.87 -5.17
C MET A 97 2.53 18.58 -5.94
N ALA A 98 2.69 18.70 -7.25
CA ALA A 98 3.15 17.60 -8.10
C ALA A 98 4.54 17.11 -7.65
N GLY A 99 4.84 15.84 -7.89
CA GLY A 99 6.12 15.26 -7.49
C GLY A 99 6.09 13.74 -7.49
N ARG A 100 7.15 13.13 -6.96
CA ARG A 100 7.26 11.66 -6.88
C ARG A 100 6.12 11.07 -6.07
N MET A 101 5.51 10.01 -6.59
CA MET A 101 4.42 9.26 -5.94
C MET A 101 4.78 7.78 -5.82
N GLY A 102 4.54 7.21 -4.64
CA GLY A 102 4.92 5.84 -4.32
C GLY A 102 6.43 5.66 -4.17
N GLY A 103 6.86 4.42 -3.94
CA GLY A 103 8.26 4.13 -3.58
C GLY A 103 8.62 4.55 -2.15
N GLU A 104 7.61 4.85 -1.33
CA GLU A 104 7.75 5.19 0.08
C GLU A 104 7.47 3.97 0.95
N ARG A 105 8.07 3.92 2.15
CA ARG A 105 7.81 2.88 3.16
C ARG A 105 6.42 3.07 3.74
N VAL A 106 5.52 2.12 3.48
CA VAL A 106 4.14 2.12 3.95
C VAL A 106 3.94 0.99 4.94
N THR A 107 3.17 1.28 5.98
CA THR A 107 2.77 0.30 6.98
C THR A 107 1.26 0.14 6.97
N ILE A 108 0.79 -1.10 6.82
CA ILE A 108 -0.61 -1.47 6.97
C ILE A 108 -0.76 -2.27 8.27
N LYS A 109 -1.71 -1.87 9.11
CA LYS A 109 -1.99 -2.49 10.42
C LYS A 109 -3.30 -3.28 10.34
N GLY A 110 -3.41 -4.31 11.18
CA GLY A 110 -4.67 -5.05 11.36
C GLY A 110 -5.00 -6.02 10.23
N LEU A 111 -4.00 -6.49 9.49
CA LEU A 111 -4.20 -7.55 8.51
C LEU A 111 -4.24 -8.90 9.24
N LYS A 112 -5.15 -9.79 8.86
CA LYS A 112 -5.32 -11.10 9.51
C LYS A 112 -4.58 -12.19 8.73
N ILE A 113 -3.84 -13.05 9.43
CA ILE A 113 -3.31 -14.29 8.86
C ILE A 113 -4.47 -15.28 8.70
N VAL A 114 -4.75 -15.69 7.47
CA VAL A 114 -5.85 -16.60 7.15
C VAL A 114 -5.40 -18.06 7.20
N LYS A 115 -4.21 -18.33 6.66
CA LYS A 115 -3.66 -19.69 6.58
C LYS A 115 -2.14 -19.63 6.60
N VAL A 116 -1.53 -20.59 7.29
CA VAL A 116 -0.09 -20.83 7.30
C VAL A 116 0.17 -22.15 6.56
N MET A 117 1.14 -22.16 5.65
CA MET A 117 1.55 -23.37 4.92
C MET A 117 3.04 -23.61 5.16
N PRO A 118 3.42 -24.28 6.27
CA PRO A 118 4.82 -24.50 6.64
C PRO A 118 5.59 -25.28 5.56
N GLU A 119 4.97 -26.31 4.97
CA GLU A 119 5.54 -27.14 3.90
C GLU A 119 6.04 -26.34 2.69
N GLN A 120 5.40 -25.20 2.42
CA GLN A 120 5.72 -24.36 1.26
C GLN A 120 6.42 -23.06 1.66
N ASN A 121 6.69 -22.84 2.95
CA ASN A 121 7.15 -21.58 3.52
C ASN A 121 6.31 -20.37 3.03
N GLN A 122 4.99 -20.54 3.07
CA GLN A 122 4.03 -19.54 2.60
C GLN A 122 3.05 -19.11 3.70
N LEU A 123 2.76 -17.81 3.71
CA LEU A 123 1.79 -17.17 4.58
C LEU A 123 0.70 -16.50 3.74
N MET A 124 -0.57 -16.78 4.04
CA MET A 124 -1.70 -16.13 3.38
C MET A 124 -2.29 -15.07 4.31
N VAL A 125 -2.22 -13.80 3.87
CA VAL A 125 -2.73 -12.67 4.64
C VAL A 125 -3.96 -12.10 3.96
N SER A 126 -5.01 -11.84 4.73
CA SER A 126 -6.23 -11.18 4.24
C SER A 126 -5.95 -9.74 3.87
N GLY A 127 -6.24 -9.37 2.62
CA GLY A 127 -6.17 -8.00 2.14
C GLY A 127 -4.88 -7.59 1.41
N PRO A 128 -4.72 -6.29 1.13
CA PRO A 128 -3.66 -5.77 0.28
C PRO A 128 -2.33 -5.65 1.03
N VAL A 129 -1.27 -6.18 0.44
CA VAL A 129 0.12 -6.00 0.91
C VAL A 129 0.80 -4.87 0.12
N PRO A 130 1.56 -3.97 0.77
CA PRO A 130 2.27 -2.90 0.07
C PRO A 130 3.33 -3.47 -0.89
N GLY A 131 3.49 -2.81 -2.04
CA GLY A 131 4.52 -3.15 -3.03
C GLY A 131 4.03 -3.95 -4.23
N ALA A 132 4.93 -4.10 -5.19
CA ALA A 132 4.70 -4.88 -6.41
C ALA A 132 4.91 -6.38 -6.14
N ARG A 133 4.56 -7.24 -7.11
CA ARG A 133 4.96 -8.65 -7.06
C ARG A 133 6.49 -8.74 -6.93
N ASN A 134 6.96 -9.68 -6.13
CA ASN A 134 8.35 -9.92 -5.75
C ASN A 134 8.99 -8.83 -4.88
N SER A 135 8.23 -7.91 -4.29
CA SER A 135 8.79 -6.95 -3.33
C SER A 135 9.04 -7.58 -1.97
N LYS A 136 10.18 -7.23 -1.35
CA LYS A 136 10.48 -7.58 0.05
C LYS A 136 9.54 -6.83 0.99
N ILE A 137 9.06 -7.55 2.00
CA ILE A 137 8.19 -7.03 3.04
C ILE A 137 8.65 -7.53 4.42
N THR A 138 8.25 -6.80 5.45
CA THR A 138 8.46 -7.17 6.85
C THR A 138 7.09 -7.33 7.50
N ILE A 139 6.87 -8.46 8.13
CA ILE A 139 5.70 -8.78 8.92
C ILE A 139 6.10 -8.59 10.38
N GLU A 140 5.37 -7.73 11.10
CA GLU A 140 5.54 -7.51 12.53
C GLU A 140 4.35 -8.16 13.24
N LEU A 141 4.62 -9.14 14.09
CA LEU A 141 3.61 -9.77 14.95
C LEU A 141 3.48 -8.97 16.23
N LYS A 142 2.26 -8.60 16.58
CA LYS A 142 1.96 -7.96 17.86
C LYS A 142 1.64 -9.00 18.92
#